data_AF-A0AAD5G292-F1
#
_entry.id   AF-A0AAD5G292-F1
#
_cell.length_a   1.000
_cell.length_b   1.000
_cell.length_c   1.000
_cell.angle_alpha   90.00
_cell.angle_beta   90.00
_cell.angle_gamma   90.00
#
_symmetry.space_group_name_H-M   'P 1'
#
loop_
_entity.id
_entity.type
_entity.pdbx_description
1 polymer ?
#
loop_
_entity_poly.entity_id
_entity_poly.type
_entity_poly.pdbx_seq_one_letter_code
_entity_poly.pdbx_strand_id
1 'polypeptide(L)'
;MIIGTMETYIESRTERLEEYRIQQMDTEEYMRHRQLPHELKERVRKHNLYKWIKYNNVEEEAIMDSLPLDVRRAIKHHICIELVRRVPLFDQMDERTVDAICDRLRPVICTSETCLLREGDPTNDMFFIMHGQLDSYTTDGGRAGFWNQCQIGPGDFCGEELLTWALDPRSTDILPLSTRTVTSVVDVEAFALSAEDLTFVATQFRKLHNKKLRHTFRVHSHQWRTWAACYIQAAWKRYKRRKLVSMLKAKENYNEANLSEQSRNKARIRETRLSLHTKTTKISEMFESDEIIRTPVPKPKDPDYFD
;
A
#
# COMPACT_ATOMS: atom_id res chain seq x y z
N MET A 1 33.69 -1.19 -49.63
CA MET A 1 33.18 -1.94 -48.46
C MET A 1 32.48 -1.08 -47.42
N ILE A 2 32.82 0.21 -47.26
CA ILE A 2 32.17 1.12 -46.28
C ILE A 2 30.79 1.65 -46.76
N ILE A 3 30.61 1.81 -48.08
CA ILE A 3 29.34 2.31 -48.65
C ILE A 3 28.20 1.31 -48.42
N GLY A 4 28.42 0.02 -48.73
CA GLY A 4 27.40 -1.03 -48.50
C GLY A 4 27.07 -1.27 -47.02
N THR A 5 28.02 -1.04 -46.09
CA THR A 5 27.72 -1.10 -44.65
C THR A 5 26.91 0.11 -44.17
N MET A 6 27.04 1.25 -44.84
CA MET A 6 26.27 2.46 -44.51
C MET A 6 24.87 2.42 -45.11
N GLU A 7 24.73 1.90 -46.34
CA GLU A 7 23.44 1.65 -47.00
C GLU A 7 22.59 0.66 -46.19
N THR A 8 23.14 -0.51 -45.85
CA THR A 8 22.43 -1.51 -45.03
C THR A 8 22.07 -0.99 -43.63
N TYR A 9 22.92 -0.17 -43.01
CA TYR A 9 22.61 0.46 -41.73
C TYR A 9 21.46 1.48 -41.85
N ILE A 10 21.44 2.29 -42.91
CA ILE A 10 20.35 3.25 -43.17
C ILE A 10 19.05 2.51 -43.44
N GLU A 11 19.07 1.47 -44.29
CA GLU A 11 17.91 0.63 -44.61
C GLU A 11 17.30 0.00 -43.35
N SER A 12 18.11 -0.61 -42.50
CA SER A 12 17.65 -1.21 -41.23
C SER A 12 17.06 -0.19 -40.25
N ARG A 13 17.55 1.06 -40.26
CA ARG A 13 16.97 2.15 -39.45
C ARG A 13 15.65 2.66 -40.03
N THR A 14 15.54 2.74 -41.36
CA THR A 14 14.32 3.19 -42.02
C THR A 14 13.18 2.19 -41.84
N GLU A 15 13.48 0.89 -41.87
CA GLU A 15 12.49 -0.17 -41.64
C GLU A 15 11.84 -0.05 -40.26
N ARG A 16 12.65 0.10 -39.20
CA ARG A 16 12.16 0.28 -37.82
C ARG A 16 11.29 1.51 -37.62
N LEU A 17 11.65 2.62 -38.28
CA LEU A 17 10.86 3.84 -38.21
C LEU A 17 9.51 3.67 -38.92
N GLU A 18 9.49 2.90 -40.01
CA GLU A 18 8.27 2.62 -40.76
C GLU A 18 7.35 1.67 -40.00
N GLU A 19 7.88 0.63 -39.34
CA GLU A 19 7.10 -0.25 -38.46
C GLU A 19 6.39 0.55 -37.35
N TYR A 20 7.13 1.43 -36.67
CA TYR A 20 6.56 2.29 -35.64
C TYR A 20 5.49 3.23 -36.22
N ARG A 21 5.73 3.79 -37.41
CA ARG A 21 4.78 4.65 -38.09
C ARG A 21 3.48 3.91 -38.41
N ILE A 22 3.56 2.68 -38.92
CA ILE A 22 2.40 1.83 -39.21
C ILE A 22 1.63 1.54 -37.91
N GLN A 23 2.32 1.10 -36.86
CA GLN A 23 1.70 0.81 -35.56
C GLN A 23 1.01 2.06 -34.96
N GLN A 24 1.62 3.24 -35.09
CA GLN A 24 0.99 4.50 -34.69
C GLN A 24 -0.27 4.78 -35.51
N MET A 25 -0.23 4.64 -36.83
CA MET A 25 -1.38 4.86 -37.70
C MET A 25 -2.55 3.94 -37.34
N ASP A 26 -2.29 2.65 -37.16
CA ASP A 26 -3.30 1.65 -36.77
C ASP A 26 -3.92 1.98 -35.41
N THR A 27 -3.07 2.38 -34.45
CA THR A 27 -3.55 2.80 -33.12
C THR A 27 -4.42 4.06 -33.22
N GLU A 28 -4.02 5.07 -33.98
CA GLU A 28 -4.79 6.30 -34.17
C GLU A 28 -6.13 6.03 -34.87
N GLU A 29 -6.13 5.18 -35.89
CA GLU A 29 -7.35 4.77 -36.58
C GLU A 29 -8.30 4.06 -35.63
N TYR A 30 -7.79 3.12 -34.82
CA TYR A 30 -8.57 2.44 -33.78
C TYR A 30 -9.18 3.44 -32.78
N MET A 31 -8.37 4.37 -32.26
CA MET A 31 -8.84 5.39 -31.32
C MET A 31 -9.87 6.34 -31.92
N ARG A 32 -9.75 6.65 -33.22
CA ARG A 32 -10.73 7.46 -33.96
C ARG A 32 -12.03 6.69 -34.15
N HIS A 33 -11.96 5.43 -34.57
CA HIS A 33 -13.11 4.57 -34.80
C HIS A 33 -13.91 4.35 -33.51
N ARG A 34 -13.23 4.19 -32.37
CA ARG A 34 -13.85 4.06 -31.03
C ARG A 34 -14.25 5.39 -30.40
N GLN A 35 -14.00 6.52 -31.06
CA GLN A 35 -14.35 7.86 -30.58
C GLN A 35 -13.82 8.13 -29.15
N LEU A 36 -12.58 7.72 -28.88
CA LEU A 36 -12.02 7.88 -27.55
C LEU A 36 -11.92 9.37 -27.15
N PRO A 37 -12.14 9.72 -25.88
CA PRO A 37 -11.90 11.07 -25.39
C PRO A 37 -10.43 11.50 -25.58
N HIS A 38 -10.21 12.81 -25.76
CA HIS A 38 -8.87 13.36 -25.98
C HIS A 38 -7.87 12.94 -24.90
N GLU A 39 -8.26 13.00 -23.63
CA GLU A 39 -7.42 12.61 -22.50
C GLU A 39 -6.96 11.14 -22.59
N LEU A 40 -7.86 10.23 -23.01
CA LEU A 40 -7.52 8.82 -23.17
C LEU A 40 -6.57 8.61 -24.35
N LYS A 41 -6.75 9.36 -25.45
CA LYS A 41 -5.82 9.31 -26.60
C LYS A 41 -4.42 9.74 -26.21
N GLU A 42 -4.29 10.84 -25.47
CA GLU A 42 -2.98 11.31 -24.98
C GLU A 42 -2.30 10.27 -24.08
N ARG A 43 -3.06 9.61 -23.19
CA ARG A 43 -2.52 8.53 -22.36
C ARG A 43 -2.03 7.34 -23.18
N VAL A 44 -2.78 6.93 -24.20
CA VAL A 44 -2.36 5.85 -25.12
C VAL A 44 -1.10 6.23 -25.89
N ARG A 45 -1.03 7.46 -26.45
CA ARG A 45 0.16 7.96 -27.15
C ARG A 45 1.40 7.97 -26.27
N LYS A 46 1.25 8.47 -25.04
CA LYS A 46 2.34 8.50 -24.05
C LYS A 46 2.83 7.10 -23.71
N HIS A 47 1.90 6.17 -23.48
CA HIS A 47 2.24 4.77 -23.22
C HIS A 47 3.01 4.13 -24.37
N ASN A 48 2.51 4.25 -25.60
CA ASN A 48 3.16 3.68 -26.77
C ASN A 48 4.53 4.31 -27.03
N LEU A 49 4.65 5.63 -26.88
CA LEU A 49 5.93 6.33 -27.03
C LEU A 49 6.95 5.86 -25.99
N TYR A 50 6.56 5.76 -24.72
CA TYR A 50 7.44 5.28 -23.66
C TYR A 50 7.89 3.84 -23.93
N LYS A 51 6.95 2.95 -24.27
CA LYS A 51 7.25 1.57 -24.64
C LYS A 51 8.23 1.51 -25.81
N TRP A 52 8.04 2.33 -26.85
CA TRP A 52 8.91 2.37 -28.02
C TRP A 52 10.32 2.87 -27.69
N ILE A 53 10.46 3.98 -26.95
CA ILE A 53 11.77 4.54 -26.57
C ILE A 53 12.53 3.57 -25.66
N LYS A 54 11.84 2.97 -24.69
CA LYS A 54 12.48 2.10 -23.70
C LYS A 54 12.95 0.78 -24.31
N TYR A 55 12.11 0.16 -25.12
CA TYR A 55 12.38 -1.18 -25.66
C TYR A 55 12.89 -1.15 -27.10
N ASN A 56 12.99 0.01 -27.77
CA ASN A 56 13.46 0.13 -29.16
C ASN A 56 12.78 -0.85 -30.14
N ASN A 57 11.47 -1.09 -29.97
CA ASN A 57 10.68 -2.10 -30.70
C ASN A 57 11.11 -3.57 -30.49
N VAL A 58 11.94 -3.83 -29.48
CA VAL A 58 12.20 -5.19 -29.01
C VAL A 58 11.00 -5.61 -28.16
N GLU A 59 10.18 -6.49 -28.70
CA GLU A 59 9.27 -7.26 -27.86
C GLU A 59 10.14 -8.14 -26.95
N GLU A 60 10.24 -7.78 -25.68
CA GLU A 60 10.99 -8.55 -24.67
C GLU A 60 10.51 -10.01 -24.69
N GLU A 61 9.20 -10.21 -24.82
CA GLU A 61 8.57 -11.50 -25.03
C GLU A 61 9.11 -12.23 -26.27
N ALA A 62 9.29 -11.58 -27.42
CA ALA A 62 9.81 -12.22 -28.62
C ALA A 62 11.29 -12.65 -28.48
N ILE A 63 12.12 -11.84 -27.81
CA ILE A 63 13.48 -12.26 -27.47
C ILE A 63 13.42 -13.48 -26.55
N MET A 64 12.63 -13.39 -25.48
CA MET A 64 12.51 -14.47 -24.51
C MET A 64 11.97 -15.75 -25.16
N ASP A 65 11.05 -15.63 -26.12
CA ASP A 65 10.47 -16.73 -26.89
C ASP A 65 11.45 -17.38 -27.86
N SER A 66 12.39 -16.60 -28.42
CA SER A 66 13.47 -17.13 -29.27
C SER A 66 14.51 -17.96 -28.50
N LEU A 67 14.58 -17.80 -27.17
CA LEU A 67 15.56 -18.48 -26.33
C LEU A 67 15.05 -19.85 -25.84
N PRO A 68 15.96 -20.84 -25.69
CA PRO A 68 15.68 -22.08 -25.00
C PRO A 68 15.10 -21.85 -23.60
N LEU A 69 14.25 -22.79 -23.15
CA LEU A 69 13.51 -22.67 -21.89
C LEU A 69 14.42 -22.48 -20.67
N ASP A 70 15.54 -23.20 -20.61
CA ASP A 70 16.52 -23.12 -19.52
C ASP A 70 17.18 -21.73 -19.43
N VAL A 71 17.58 -21.16 -20.57
CA VAL A 71 18.16 -19.82 -20.65
C VAL A 71 17.15 -18.76 -20.23
N ARG A 72 15.92 -18.87 -20.72
CA ARG A 72 14.81 -17.97 -20.37
C ARG A 72 14.54 -17.94 -18.87
N ARG A 73 14.51 -19.12 -18.24
CA ARG A 73 14.36 -19.26 -16.79
C ARG A 73 15.52 -18.62 -16.03
N ALA A 74 16.76 -18.85 -16.47
CA ALA A 74 17.94 -18.26 -15.84
C ALA A 74 17.92 -16.72 -15.89
N ILE A 75 17.51 -16.14 -17.02
CA ILE A 75 17.35 -14.69 -17.17
C ILE A 75 16.25 -14.16 -16.24
N LYS A 76 15.04 -14.75 -16.28
CA LYS A 76 13.94 -14.34 -15.39
C LYS A 76 14.33 -14.43 -13.92
N HIS A 77 14.95 -15.55 -13.52
CA HIS A 77 15.46 -15.71 -12.16
C HIS A 77 16.44 -14.60 -11.80
N HIS A 78 17.45 -14.34 -12.63
CA HIS A 78 18.46 -13.31 -12.35
C HIS A 78 17.85 -11.91 -12.14
N ILE A 79 16.86 -11.53 -12.95
CA ILE A 79 16.25 -10.20 -12.89
C ILE A 79 15.27 -10.08 -11.71
N CYS A 80 14.51 -11.14 -11.43
CA CYS A 80 13.38 -11.06 -10.50
C CYS A 80 13.70 -11.51 -9.07
N ILE A 81 14.72 -12.35 -8.87
CA ILE A 81 14.92 -13.07 -7.60
C ILE A 81 15.01 -12.13 -6.39
N GLU A 82 15.75 -11.04 -6.51
CA GLU A 82 15.93 -10.08 -5.41
C GLU A 82 14.61 -9.40 -5.03
N LEU A 83 13.78 -9.07 -6.03
CA LEU A 83 12.47 -8.45 -5.81
C LEU A 83 11.51 -9.41 -5.12
N VAL A 84 11.50 -10.68 -5.54
CA VAL A 84 10.65 -11.71 -4.93
C VAL A 84 11.07 -11.97 -3.49
N ARG A 85 12.38 -12.11 -3.22
CA ARG A 85 12.91 -12.35 -1.86
C ARG A 85 12.70 -11.17 -0.90
N ARG A 86 12.44 -9.96 -1.39
CA ARG A 86 12.04 -8.84 -0.52
C ARG A 86 10.67 -9.03 0.12
N VAL A 87 9.81 -9.87 -0.45
CA VAL A 87 8.55 -10.25 0.19
C VAL A 87 8.88 -11.26 1.31
N PRO A 88 8.65 -10.94 2.59
CA PRO A 88 9.11 -11.77 3.70
C PRO A 88 8.47 -13.16 3.78
N LEU A 89 7.35 -13.34 3.07
CA LEU A 89 6.73 -14.65 2.85
C LEU A 89 7.58 -15.52 1.90
N PHE A 90 7.98 -14.96 0.76
CA PHE A 90 8.73 -15.66 -0.27
C PHE A 90 10.18 -15.89 0.14
N ASP A 91 10.75 -15.02 0.97
CA ASP A 91 12.08 -15.22 1.55
C ASP A 91 12.21 -16.54 2.34
N GLN A 92 11.09 -17.01 2.92
CA GLN A 92 11.05 -18.25 3.69
C GLN A 92 10.76 -19.50 2.85
N MET A 93 10.57 -19.33 1.53
CA MET A 93 10.35 -20.43 0.59
C MET A 93 11.68 -21.06 0.15
N ASP A 94 11.62 -22.33 -0.21
CA ASP A 94 12.73 -23.02 -0.86
C ASP A 94 12.95 -22.47 -2.27
N GLU A 95 14.19 -22.57 -2.77
CA GLU A 95 14.58 -22.01 -4.07
C GLU A 95 13.65 -22.47 -5.21
N ARG A 96 13.22 -23.74 -5.22
CA ARG A 96 12.36 -24.26 -6.28
C ARG A 96 11.00 -23.55 -6.35
N THR A 97 10.45 -23.18 -5.19
CA THR A 97 9.17 -22.44 -5.14
C THR A 97 9.38 -21.00 -5.57
N VAL A 98 10.50 -20.38 -5.19
CA VAL A 98 10.83 -19.02 -5.62
C VAL A 98 11.11 -18.95 -7.12
N ASP A 99 11.85 -19.91 -7.67
CA ASP A 99 12.03 -20.09 -9.12
C ASP A 99 10.69 -20.17 -9.83
N ALA A 100 9.75 -20.96 -9.29
CA ALA A 100 8.41 -21.10 -9.86
C ALA A 100 7.60 -19.80 -9.83
N ILE A 101 7.85 -18.90 -8.86
CA ILE A 101 7.29 -17.55 -8.82
C ILE A 101 7.95 -16.70 -9.91
N CYS A 102 9.29 -16.67 -9.97
CA CYS A 102 10.04 -15.89 -10.96
C CYS A 102 9.63 -16.23 -12.40
N ASP A 103 9.39 -17.52 -12.69
CA ASP A 103 8.93 -17.98 -14.01
C ASP A 103 7.57 -17.39 -14.42
N ARG A 104 6.67 -17.17 -13.45
CA ARG A 104 5.30 -16.68 -13.62
C ARG A 104 5.17 -15.16 -13.65
N LEU A 105 6.21 -14.44 -13.25
CA LEU A 105 6.20 -12.99 -13.32
C LEU A 105 6.10 -12.50 -14.77
N ARG A 106 5.23 -11.50 -14.96
CA ARG A 106 4.99 -10.81 -16.23
C ARG A 106 5.49 -9.37 -16.13
N PRO A 107 6.33 -8.89 -17.07
CA PRO A 107 6.74 -7.49 -17.07
C PRO A 107 5.55 -6.58 -17.28
N VAL A 108 5.52 -5.46 -16.58
CA VAL A 108 4.47 -4.43 -16.65
C VAL A 108 5.12 -3.06 -16.68
N ILE A 109 4.66 -2.24 -17.62
CA ILE A 109 5.09 -0.86 -17.79
C ILE A 109 3.90 0.04 -17.51
N CYS A 110 4.07 0.98 -16.59
CA CYS A 110 3.07 1.98 -16.26
C CYS A 110 3.64 3.36 -16.53
N THR A 111 3.03 4.13 -17.43
CA THR A 111 3.38 5.55 -17.58
C THR A 111 2.91 6.34 -16.38
N SER A 112 3.48 7.52 -16.14
CA SER A 112 3.03 8.38 -15.04
C SER A 112 1.52 8.66 -15.07
N GLU A 113 0.92 8.85 -13.89
CA GLU A 113 -0.52 9.06 -13.65
C GLU A 113 -1.40 7.83 -13.97
N THR A 114 -0.80 6.65 -14.10
CA THR A 114 -1.53 5.40 -14.26
C THR A 114 -1.91 4.86 -12.89
N CYS A 115 -3.18 4.47 -12.73
CA CYS A 115 -3.66 3.79 -11.54
C CYS A 115 -3.45 2.27 -11.69
N LEU A 116 -2.63 1.67 -10.83
CA LEU A 116 -2.38 0.23 -10.83
C LEU A 116 -3.42 -0.51 -9.98
N LEU A 117 -3.73 0.05 -8.82
CA LEU A 117 -4.72 -0.48 -7.87
C LEU A 117 -5.61 0.67 -7.42
N ARG A 118 -6.91 0.41 -7.25
CA ARG A 118 -7.85 1.40 -6.73
C ARG A 118 -8.49 0.85 -5.46
N GLU A 119 -8.53 1.67 -4.42
CA GLU A 119 -9.18 1.30 -3.15
C GLU A 119 -10.64 0.86 -3.41
N GLY A 120 -10.98 -0.35 -2.96
CA GLY A 120 -12.31 -0.95 -3.12
C GLY A 120 -12.50 -1.80 -4.37
N ASP A 121 -11.57 -1.78 -5.33
CA ASP A 121 -11.64 -2.64 -6.52
C ASP A 121 -10.99 -4.01 -6.25
N PRO A 122 -11.42 -5.09 -6.92
CA PRO A 122 -10.76 -6.40 -6.82
C PRO A 122 -9.27 -6.35 -7.21
N THR A 123 -8.40 -6.89 -6.36
CA THR A 123 -6.96 -7.01 -6.63
C THR A 123 -6.70 -8.24 -7.48
N ASN A 124 -6.33 -8.05 -8.75
CA ASN A 124 -6.05 -9.16 -9.70
C ASN A 124 -4.57 -9.59 -9.71
N ASP A 125 -3.67 -8.63 -9.47
CA ASP A 125 -2.24 -8.84 -9.57
C ASP A 125 -1.53 -8.21 -8.36
N MET A 126 -0.46 -8.86 -7.93
CA MET A 126 0.53 -8.30 -7.00
C MET A 126 1.70 -7.76 -7.82
N PHE A 127 2.15 -6.54 -7.54
CA PHE A 127 3.20 -5.87 -8.30
C PHE A 127 4.50 -5.76 -7.51
N PHE A 128 5.62 -6.04 -8.18
CA PHE A 128 6.99 -5.89 -7.66
C PHE A 128 7.69 -4.78 -8.43
N ILE A 129 8.13 -3.73 -7.75
CA ILE A 129 8.58 -2.52 -8.42
C ILE A 129 10.07 -2.64 -8.73
N MET A 130 10.44 -2.57 -10.01
CA MET A 130 11.85 -2.56 -10.43
C MET A 130 12.40 -1.15 -10.46
N HIS A 131 11.70 -0.26 -11.17
CA HIS A 131 12.09 1.12 -11.40
C HIS A 131 10.89 2.05 -11.34
N GLY A 132 11.16 3.31 -11.01
CA GLY A 132 10.14 4.35 -10.89
C GLY A 132 9.65 4.54 -9.46
N GLN A 133 8.54 5.27 -9.32
CA GLN A 133 7.98 5.67 -8.05
C GLN A 133 6.45 5.74 -8.15
N LEU A 134 5.79 5.21 -7.14
CA LEU A 134 4.33 5.23 -7.01
C LEU A 134 3.95 5.93 -5.70
N ASP A 135 2.77 6.53 -5.72
CA ASP A 135 2.08 6.99 -4.52
C ASP A 135 0.99 5.97 -4.17
N SER A 136 0.91 5.63 -2.89
CA SER A 136 -0.15 4.81 -2.33
C SER A 136 -0.90 5.61 -1.29
N TYR A 137 -2.23 5.68 -1.40
CA TYR A 137 -3.07 6.38 -0.44
C TYR A 137 -4.37 5.63 -0.16
N THR A 138 -4.96 5.88 1.00
CA THR A 138 -6.28 5.35 1.38
C THR A 138 -7.05 6.38 2.20
N THR A 139 -8.36 6.36 1.98
CA THR A 139 -9.34 7.15 2.74
C THR A 139 -10.11 6.31 3.76
N ASP A 140 -9.75 5.02 3.91
CA ASP A 140 -10.47 4.02 4.71
C ASP A 140 -11.98 4.04 4.41
N GLY A 141 -12.30 3.93 3.12
CA GLY A 141 -13.68 3.97 2.62
C GLY A 141 -14.34 5.36 2.76
N GLY A 142 -13.58 6.44 2.56
CA GLY A 142 -14.12 7.81 2.60
C GLY A 142 -14.34 8.37 4.00
N ARG A 143 -13.66 7.83 5.02
CA ARG A 143 -13.78 8.34 6.39
C ARG A 143 -13.27 9.78 6.48
N ALA A 144 -14.14 10.68 6.94
CA ALA A 144 -13.81 12.09 7.13
C ALA A 144 -12.58 12.27 8.05
N GLY A 145 -11.57 13.00 7.56
CA GLY A 145 -10.34 13.29 8.28
C GLY A 145 -9.33 12.14 8.34
N PHE A 146 -9.56 11.05 7.61
CA PHE A 146 -8.59 9.96 7.46
C PHE A 146 -7.95 10.02 6.07
N TRP A 147 -6.64 10.27 6.05
CA TRP A 147 -5.81 10.20 4.86
C TRP A 147 -4.48 9.58 5.24
N ASN A 148 -4.21 8.38 4.73
CA ASN A 148 -2.90 7.76 4.87
C ASN A 148 -2.26 7.70 3.49
N GLN A 149 -1.08 8.29 3.34
CA GLN A 149 -0.30 8.26 2.10
C GLN A 149 1.14 7.79 2.39
N CYS A 150 1.70 7.00 1.48
CA CYS A 150 3.11 6.62 1.47
C CYS A 150 3.59 6.46 0.03
N GLN A 151 4.91 6.51 -0.15
CA GLN A 151 5.55 6.24 -1.43
C GLN A 151 6.00 4.79 -1.53
N ILE A 152 5.96 4.24 -2.73
CA ILE A 152 6.41 2.89 -3.07
C ILE A 152 7.47 3.06 -4.17
N GLY A 153 8.65 2.48 -3.96
CA GLY A 153 9.78 2.62 -4.87
C GLY A 153 10.45 1.30 -5.23
N PRO A 154 11.67 1.34 -5.79
CA PRO A 154 12.40 0.15 -6.23
C PRO A 154 12.60 -0.91 -5.13
N GLY A 155 12.11 -2.11 -5.43
CA GLY A 155 12.06 -3.29 -4.58
C GLY A 155 11.03 -3.25 -3.46
N ASP A 156 10.11 -2.29 -3.47
CA ASP A 156 8.84 -2.42 -2.76
C ASP A 156 7.84 -3.21 -3.61
N PHE A 157 6.69 -3.54 -3.02
CA PHE A 157 5.60 -4.25 -3.68
C PHE A 157 4.24 -3.69 -3.24
N CYS A 158 3.19 -3.98 -4.01
CA CYS A 158 1.80 -3.69 -3.65
C CYS A 158 0.86 -4.81 -4.11
N GLY A 159 -0.37 -4.83 -3.58
CA GLY A 159 -1.32 -5.93 -3.80
C GLY A 159 -1.11 -7.09 -2.83
N GLU A 160 -0.54 -6.83 -1.64
CA GLU A 160 -0.25 -7.86 -0.64
C GLU A 160 -1.50 -8.57 -0.08
N GLU A 161 -2.69 -8.02 -0.33
CA GLU A 161 -3.97 -8.64 0.01
C GLU A 161 -4.11 -10.02 -0.65
N LEU A 162 -3.54 -10.19 -1.85
CA LEU A 162 -3.54 -11.45 -2.57
C LEU A 162 -2.78 -12.55 -1.84
N LEU A 163 -1.69 -12.20 -1.13
CA LEU A 163 -0.94 -13.19 -0.34
C LEU A 163 -1.81 -13.79 0.77
N THR A 164 -2.66 -12.95 1.37
CA THR A 164 -3.56 -13.38 2.44
C THR A 164 -4.63 -14.30 1.86
N TRP A 165 -5.28 -13.86 0.79
CA TRP A 165 -6.30 -14.63 0.10
C TRP A 165 -5.78 -15.97 -0.43
N ALA A 166 -4.64 -16.01 -1.14
CA ALA A 166 -4.15 -17.23 -1.78
C ALA A 166 -3.77 -18.33 -0.76
N LEU A 167 -3.29 -17.94 0.42
CA LEU A 167 -2.91 -18.88 1.46
C LEU A 167 -4.08 -19.42 2.28
N ASP A 168 -5.25 -18.78 2.24
CA ASP A 168 -6.44 -19.29 2.93
C ASP A 168 -6.88 -20.62 2.29
N PRO A 169 -6.93 -21.74 3.05
CA PRO A 169 -7.45 -22.99 2.53
C PRO A 169 -8.92 -22.91 2.08
N ARG A 170 -9.65 -21.91 2.59
CA ARG A 170 -11.08 -21.68 2.35
C ARG A 170 -11.32 -20.49 1.43
N SER A 171 -10.27 -20.00 0.75
CA SER A 171 -10.46 -18.92 -0.21
C SER A 171 -11.48 -19.33 -1.27
N THR A 172 -12.41 -18.43 -1.54
CA THR A 172 -13.34 -18.54 -2.67
C THR A 172 -12.69 -17.95 -3.91
N ASP A 173 -13.29 -18.18 -5.07
CA ASP A 173 -12.89 -17.54 -6.34
C ASP A 173 -13.11 -16.01 -6.34
N ILE A 174 -13.56 -15.44 -5.22
CA ILE A 174 -13.75 -14.00 -5.06
C ILE A 174 -12.43 -13.38 -4.61
N LEU A 175 -11.90 -12.50 -5.44
CA LEU A 175 -10.66 -11.78 -5.17
C LEU A 175 -10.83 -10.78 -4.02
N PRO A 176 -9.77 -10.55 -3.22
CA PRO A 176 -9.79 -9.55 -2.18
C PRO A 176 -9.87 -8.14 -2.79
N LEU A 177 -10.54 -7.23 -2.09
CA LEU A 177 -10.58 -5.82 -2.49
C LEU A 177 -9.28 -5.12 -2.10
N SER A 178 -8.76 -4.29 -3.00
CA SER A 178 -7.60 -3.46 -2.72
C SER A 178 -7.91 -2.48 -1.61
N THR A 179 -6.96 -2.34 -0.69
CA THR A 179 -7.14 -1.52 0.51
C THR A 179 -6.67 -0.09 0.29
N ARG A 180 -5.96 0.15 -0.81
CA ARG A 180 -5.36 1.44 -1.16
C ARG A 180 -5.45 1.70 -2.66
N THR A 181 -5.44 2.97 -3.00
CA THR A 181 -5.22 3.41 -4.37
C THR A 181 -3.72 3.60 -4.58
N VAL A 182 -3.18 3.00 -5.64
CA VAL A 182 -1.77 3.06 -6.02
C VAL A 182 -1.66 3.65 -7.42
N THR A 183 -0.99 4.79 -7.55
CA THR A 183 -0.82 5.53 -8.79
C THR A 183 0.64 5.81 -9.08
N SER A 184 1.05 5.69 -10.34
CA SER A 184 2.42 6.00 -10.75
C SER A 184 2.67 7.51 -10.75
N VAL A 185 3.75 7.93 -10.09
CA VAL A 185 4.20 9.33 -10.06
C VAL A 185 5.07 9.63 -11.27
N VAL A 186 5.91 8.66 -11.64
CA VAL A 186 6.77 8.67 -12.82
C VAL A 186 6.50 7.41 -13.64
N ASP A 187 7.17 7.24 -14.78
CA ASP A 187 7.10 5.98 -15.51
C ASP A 187 7.74 4.86 -14.67
N VAL A 188 7.05 3.74 -14.57
CA VAL A 188 7.35 2.62 -13.66
C VAL A 188 7.50 1.34 -14.48
N GLU A 189 8.54 0.59 -14.16
CA GLU A 189 8.74 -0.78 -14.60
C GLU A 189 8.56 -1.70 -13.39
N ALA A 190 7.71 -2.69 -13.54
CA ALA A 190 7.35 -3.62 -12.48
C ALA A 190 7.15 -5.02 -13.05
N PHE A 191 7.08 -6.01 -12.16
CA PHE A 191 6.56 -7.32 -12.50
C PHE A 191 5.21 -7.52 -11.84
N ALA A 192 4.27 -8.15 -12.54
CA ALA A 192 2.99 -8.59 -12.00
C ALA A 192 3.00 -10.10 -11.79
N LEU A 193 2.49 -10.52 -10.63
CA LEU A 193 2.11 -11.90 -10.32
C LEU A 193 0.59 -11.97 -10.18
N SER A 194 -0.05 -12.75 -11.04
CA SER A 194 -1.51 -12.85 -11.04
C SER A 194 -2.03 -13.62 -9.82
N ALA A 195 -3.28 -13.39 -9.46
CA ALA A 195 -3.96 -14.14 -8.41
C ALA A 195 -4.01 -15.66 -8.73
N GLU A 196 -4.18 -16.03 -9.99
CA GLU A 196 -4.18 -17.43 -10.45
C GLU A 196 -2.81 -18.08 -10.23
N ASP A 197 -1.75 -17.40 -10.68
CA ASP A 197 -0.36 -17.84 -10.52
C ASP A 197 0.04 -17.95 -9.04
N LEU A 198 -0.37 -16.97 -8.23
CA LEU A 198 -0.12 -16.97 -6.81
C LEU A 198 -0.86 -18.12 -6.11
N THR A 199 -2.07 -18.46 -6.53
CA THR A 199 -2.83 -19.60 -5.99
C THR A 199 -2.08 -20.90 -6.25
N PHE A 200 -1.54 -21.08 -7.46
CA PHE A 200 -0.72 -22.25 -7.79
C PHE A 200 0.46 -22.41 -6.83
N VAL A 201 1.21 -21.33 -6.57
CA VAL A 201 2.35 -21.34 -5.64
C VAL A 201 1.89 -21.56 -4.20
N ALA A 202 0.79 -20.92 -3.80
CA ALA A 202 0.22 -21.05 -2.47
C ALA A 202 -0.18 -22.50 -2.15
N THR A 203 -0.66 -23.28 -3.13
CA THR A 203 -0.97 -24.72 -2.90
C THR A 203 0.26 -25.53 -2.44
N GLN A 204 1.45 -25.20 -2.94
CA GLN A 204 2.70 -25.86 -2.54
C GLN A 204 3.13 -25.42 -1.14
N PHE A 205 2.85 -24.16 -0.80
CA PHE A 205 3.24 -23.54 0.46
C PHE A 205 2.28 -23.79 1.63
N ARG A 206 1.01 -24.15 1.36
CA ARG A 206 -0.02 -24.47 2.37
C ARG A 206 0.43 -25.58 3.34
N LYS A 207 1.44 -26.39 2.99
CA LYS A 207 1.97 -27.44 3.89
C LYS A 207 2.78 -26.90 5.06
N LEU A 208 3.28 -25.67 5.00
CA LEU A 208 4.09 -25.05 6.06
C LEU A 208 3.20 -24.18 6.98
N HIS A 209 2.33 -24.82 7.74
CA HIS A 209 1.51 -24.17 8.76
C HIS A 209 2.40 -23.66 9.90
N ASN A 210 2.74 -22.37 9.88
CA ASN A 210 3.59 -21.78 10.92
C ASN A 210 2.95 -20.53 11.52
N LYS A 211 2.87 -20.46 12.86
CA LYS A 211 2.50 -19.24 13.61
C LYS A 211 3.35 -18.03 13.17
N LYS A 212 4.59 -18.29 12.71
CA LYS A 212 5.48 -17.30 12.11
C LYS A 212 4.88 -16.60 10.88
N LEU A 213 4.19 -17.33 10.00
CA LEU A 213 3.58 -16.74 8.80
C LEU A 213 2.48 -15.74 9.14
N ARG A 214 1.59 -16.10 10.08
CA ARG A 214 0.55 -15.17 10.59
C ARG A 214 1.18 -13.89 11.15
N HIS A 215 2.27 -14.02 11.91
CA HIS A 215 2.99 -12.87 12.44
C HIS A 215 3.59 -12.01 11.31
N THR A 216 4.26 -12.64 10.34
CA THR A 216 4.82 -11.94 9.17
C THR A 216 3.74 -11.16 8.42
N PHE A 217 2.56 -11.74 8.17
CA PHE A 217 1.45 -11.01 7.55
C PHE A 217 1.00 -9.79 8.35
N ARG A 218 0.85 -9.94 9.66
CA ARG A 218 0.45 -8.83 10.53
C ARG A 218 1.49 -7.71 10.57
N VAL A 219 2.77 -8.05 10.47
CA VAL A 219 3.85 -7.05 10.49
C VAL A 219 3.96 -6.32 9.15
N HIS A 220 3.79 -7.03 8.04
CA HIS A 220 4.04 -6.47 6.70
C HIS A 220 2.79 -5.93 6.00
N SER A 221 1.59 -6.33 6.42
CA SER A 221 0.34 -5.75 5.92
C SER A 221 0.19 -4.29 6.31
N HIS A 222 -0.06 -3.42 5.34
CA HIS A 222 -0.29 -2.00 5.59
C HIS A 222 -1.49 -1.74 6.51
N GLN A 223 -2.55 -2.54 6.39
CA GLN A 223 -3.74 -2.43 7.24
C GLN A 223 -3.43 -2.68 8.71
N TRP A 224 -2.68 -3.74 9.01
CA TRP A 224 -2.30 -4.07 10.38
C TRP A 224 -1.39 -3.03 11.00
N ARG A 225 -0.42 -2.51 10.23
CA ARG A 225 0.44 -1.39 10.67
C ARG A 225 -0.36 -0.13 10.96
N THR A 226 -1.32 0.20 10.09
CA THR A 226 -2.20 1.36 10.24
C THR A 226 -3.11 1.23 11.47
N TRP A 227 -3.76 0.07 11.63
CA TRP A 227 -4.56 -0.22 12.81
C TRP A 227 -3.75 -0.14 14.10
N ALA A 228 -2.57 -0.77 14.13
CA ALA A 228 -1.68 -0.74 15.29
C ALA A 228 -1.25 0.69 15.64
N ALA A 229 -0.89 1.50 14.65
CA ALA A 229 -0.55 2.90 14.84
C ALA A 229 -1.75 3.70 15.42
N CYS A 230 -2.94 3.56 14.84
CA CYS A 230 -4.15 4.22 15.34
C CYS A 230 -4.51 3.78 16.77
N TYR A 231 -4.34 2.50 17.08
CA TYR A 231 -4.58 1.94 18.40
C TYR A 231 -3.64 2.56 19.45
N ILE A 232 -2.33 2.56 19.17
CA ILE A 232 -1.31 3.17 20.03
C ILE A 232 -1.56 4.67 20.21
N GLN A 233 -1.89 5.39 19.13
CA GLN A 233 -2.22 6.81 19.17
C GLN A 233 -3.45 7.10 20.06
N ALA A 234 -4.50 6.28 19.95
CA ALA A 234 -5.69 6.41 20.79
C ALA A 234 -5.38 6.18 22.27
N ALA A 235 -4.59 5.14 22.58
CA ALA A 235 -4.14 4.85 23.93
C ALA A 235 -3.29 5.98 24.52
N TRP A 236 -2.36 6.54 23.75
CA TRP A 236 -1.55 7.69 24.15
C TRP A 236 -2.38 8.95 24.42
N LYS A 237 -3.31 9.28 23.51
CA LYS A 237 -4.23 10.42 23.70
C LYS A 237 -5.07 10.26 24.97
N ARG A 238 -5.48 9.02 25.31
CA ARG A 238 -6.20 8.71 26.55
C ARG A 238 -5.32 8.93 27.78
N TYR A 239 -4.09 8.42 27.76
CA TYR A 239 -3.13 8.62 28.84
C TYR A 239 -2.87 10.12 29.08
N LYS A 240 -2.63 10.90 28.01
CA LYS A 240 -2.42 12.35 28.11
C LYS A 240 -3.63 13.08 28.70
N ARG A 241 -4.86 12.71 28.28
CA ARG A 241 -6.10 13.24 28.86
C ARG A 241 -6.22 12.93 30.35
N ARG A 242 -6.03 11.67 30.75
CA ARG A 242 -6.05 11.25 32.16
C ARG A 242 -5.02 11.99 33.00
N LYS A 243 -3.80 12.11 32.50
CA LYS A 243 -2.71 12.85 33.18
C LYS A 243 -3.06 14.33 33.33
N LEU A 244 -3.62 14.97 32.31
CA LEU A 244 -4.06 16.36 32.38
C LEU A 244 -5.18 16.55 33.42
N VAL A 245 -6.21 15.71 33.41
CA VAL A 245 -7.29 15.75 34.39
C VAL A 245 -6.75 15.56 35.81
N SER A 246 -5.83 14.61 36.01
CA SER A 246 -5.21 14.39 37.32
C SER A 246 -4.38 15.60 37.79
N MET A 247 -3.67 16.28 36.88
CA MET A 247 -2.91 17.49 37.20
C MET A 247 -3.84 18.67 37.53
N LEU A 248 -4.96 18.82 36.82
CA LEU A 248 -5.96 19.85 37.11
C LEU A 248 -6.61 19.61 38.48
N LYS A 249 -7.02 18.38 38.78
CA LYS A 249 -7.56 18.01 40.10
C LYS A 249 -6.55 18.27 41.23
N ALA A 250 -5.27 17.95 41.03
CA ALA A 250 -4.24 18.25 42.02
C ALA A 250 -4.05 19.75 42.25
N LYS A 251 -4.14 20.57 41.19
CA LYS A 251 -4.07 22.03 41.28
C LYS A 251 -5.30 22.63 41.95
N GLU A 252 -6.49 22.13 41.64
CA GLU A 252 -7.74 22.50 42.32
C GLU A 252 -7.66 22.17 43.81
N ASN A 253 -7.28 20.95 44.18
CA ASN A 253 -7.11 20.55 45.58
C ASN A 253 -6.09 21.42 46.33
N TYR A 254 -4.96 21.77 45.68
CA TYR A 254 -3.97 22.69 46.25
C TYR A 254 -4.53 24.11 46.45
N ASN A 255 -5.29 24.61 45.48
CA ASN A 255 -5.94 25.91 45.59
C ASN A 255 -7.03 25.92 46.68
N GLU A 256 -7.83 24.87 46.79
CA GLU A 256 -8.83 24.70 47.85
C GLU A 256 -8.19 24.61 49.25
N ALA A 257 -7.08 23.88 49.38
CA ALA A 257 -6.32 23.80 50.63
C ALA A 257 -5.78 25.19 51.04
N ASN A 258 -5.20 25.93 50.11
CA ASN A 258 -4.72 27.30 50.35
C ASN A 258 -5.86 28.28 50.70
N LEU A 259 -7.00 28.17 50.01
CA LEU A 259 -8.19 28.97 50.31
C LEU A 259 -8.77 28.64 51.68
N SER A 260 -8.74 27.36 52.09
CA SER A 260 -9.15 26.90 53.41
C SER A 260 -8.20 27.37 54.50
N GLU A 261 -6.89 27.35 54.25
CA GLU A 261 -5.86 27.84 55.18
C GLU A 261 -5.91 29.37 55.33
N GLN A 262 -6.09 30.10 54.23
CA GLN A 262 -6.37 31.54 54.29
C GLN A 262 -7.69 31.85 54.98
N SER A 263 -8.72 31.03 54.79
CA SER A 263 -10.01 31.19 55.48
C SER A 263 -9.92 30.87 56.97
N ARG A 264 -9.12 29.88 57.37
CA ARG A 264 -8.79 29.60 58.78
C ARG A 264 -7.98 30.74 59.39
N ASN A 265 -6.99 31.27 58.69
CA ASN A 265 -6.22 32.43 59.14
C ASN A 265 -7.09 33.70 59.23
N LYS A 266 -8.01 33.91 58.28
CA LYS A 266 -9.02 34.99 58.33
C LYS A 266 -10.08 34.75 59.39
N ALA A 267 -10.48 33.50 59.67
CA ALA A 267 -11.41 33.14 60.75
C ALA A 267 -10.77 33.32 62.12
N ARG A 268 -9.47 33.04 62.26
CA ARG A 268 -8.66 33.37 63.44
C ARG A 268 -8.52 34.88 63.67
N ILE A 269 -8.61 35.68 62.61
CA ILE A 269 -8.70 37.15 62.68
C ILE A 269 -10.16 37.62 62.88
N ARG A 270 -11.16 36.85 62.44
CA ARG A 270 -12.61 37.11 62.56
C ARG A 270 -13.27 36.50 63.80
N GLU A 271 -12.56 35.77 64.65
CA GLU A 271 -12.93 35.62 66.07
C GLU A 271 -12.93 36.99 66.79
N THR A 272 -12.53 38.06 66.09
CA THR A 272 -12.76 39.46 66.46
C THR A 272 -13.94 40.16 65.77
N ARG A 273 -14.75 39.52 64.91
CA ARG A 273 -16.06 40.05 64.44
C ARG A 273 -16.84 39.09 63.52
N LEU A 274 -18.10 38.86 63.92
CA LEU A 274 -19.15 37.99 63.37
C LEU A 274 -19.46 38.04 61.85
N SER A 275 -19.83 36.86 61.31
CA SER A 275 -20.92 36.54 60.33
C SER A 275 -20.77 37.08 58.88
N LEU A 276 -21.24 36.51 57.75
CA LEU A 276 -22.18 35.45 57.34
C LEU A 276 -21.85 34.97 55.90
N HIS A 277 -22.31 33.75 55.59
CA HIS A 277 -22.83 33.19 54.32
C HIS A 277 -21.97 32.78 53.10
N THR A 278 -22.47 31.67 52.54
CA THR A 278 -21.93 30.72 51.54
C THR A 278 -22.81 30.67 50.29
N LYS A 279 -22.22 30.40 49.12
CA LYS A 279 -22.67 29.36 48.15
C LYS A 279 -21.87 29.43 46.86
N THR A 280 -21.26 28.32 46.44
CA THR A 280 -21.24 27.92 45.01
C THR A 280 -20.97 26.42 44.91
N THR A 281 -21.88 25.71 44.25
CA THR A 281 -21.75 24.29 43.87
C THR A 281 -22.29 24.18 42.45
N LYS A 282 -21.52 23.54 41.55
CA LYS A 282 -21.92 22.81 40.32
C LYS A 282 -20.92 23.01 39.18
N ILE A 283 -19.85 22.20 39.17
CA ILE A 283 -19.08 21.90 37.95
C ILE A 283 -18.76 20.37 37.84
N SER A 284 -19.00 19.57 38.88
CA SER A 284 -18.48 18.19 38.95
C SER A 284 -19.25 17.12 38.14
N GLU A 285 -20.44 17.39 37.60
CA GLU A 285 -21.32 16.33 37.06
C GLU A 285 -21.23 16.08 35.54
N MET A 286 -20.35 16.76 34.79
CA MET A 286 -20.34 16.65 33.31
C MET A 286 -19.34 15.66 32.69
N PHE A 287 -18.59 14.86 33.48
CA PHE A 287 -17.51 14.03 32.91
C PHE A 287 -17.59 12.52 33.20
N GLU A 288 -18.69 12.03 33.75
CA GLU A 288 -18.97 10.60 33.83
C GLU A 288 -19.99 10.21 32.76
N SER A 289 -19.51 10.01 31.55
CA SER A 289 -20.19 9.20 30.55
C SER A 289 -19.18 8.23 29.96
N ASP A 290 -19.38 6.96 30.30
CA ASP A 290 -18.72 5.80 29.72
C ASP A 290 -18.93 5.79 28.19
N GLU A 291 -17.98 6.36 27.44
CA GLU A 291 -17.87 6.09 26.02
C GLU A 291 -17.12 4.78 25.81
N ILE A 292 -17.90 3.75 25.52
CA ILE A 292 -17.48 2.49 24.92
C ILE A 292 -16.49 2.79 23.79
N ILE A 293 -15.36 2.11 23.86
CA ILE A 293 -14.19 2.22 22.99
C ILE A 293 -14.60 2.17 21.53
N ARG A 294 -14.53 3.29 20.82
CA ARG A 294 -14.38 3.28 19.35
C ARG A 294 -12.92 3.57 19.03
N THR A 295 -12.14 2.51 18.82
CA THR A 295 -10.93 2.65 17.98
C THR A 295 -11.40 3.18 16.63
N PRO A 296 -10.85 4.28 16.10
CA PRO A 296 -11.37 4.86 14.86
C PRO A 296 -11.33 3.86 13.70
N VAL A 297 -10.26 3.07 13.63
CA VAL A 297 -10.07 2.02 12.61
C VAL A 297 -10.58 0.69 13.17
N PRO A 298 -11.48 -0.03 12.46
CA PRO A 298 -11.88 -1.37 12.85
C PRO A 298 -10.66 -2.30 12.86
N LYS A 299 -10.61 -3.24 13.82
CA LYS A 299 -9.55 -4.25 13.83
C LYS A 299 -9.60 -5.03 12.51
N PRO A 300 -8.51 -5.09 11.73
CA PRO A 300 -8.45 -5.97 10.57
C PRO A 300 -8.81 -7.39 11.00
N LYS A 301 -9.58 -8.11 10.17
CA LYS A 301 -9.91 -9.49 10.47
C LYS A 301 -8.59 -10.25 10.60
N ASP A 302 -8.48 -11.04 11.69
CA ASP A 302 -7.40 -12.01 11.75
C ASP A 302 -7.55 -12.91 10.54
N PRO A 303 -6.46 -13.24 9.84
CA PRO A 303 -6.57 -14.19 8.77
C PRO A 303 -7.00 -15.53 9.36
N ASP A 304 -8.26 -15.88 9.13
CA ASP A 304 -8.89 -17.10 9.65
C ASP A 304 -8.35 -18.29 8.84
N TYR A 305 -7.07 -18.60 8.94
CA TYR A 305 -6.48 -19.64 8.10
C TYR A 305 -6.61 -21.03 8.69
N PHE A 306 -6.76 -21.15 10.01
CA PHE A 306 -6.61 -22.42 10.72
C PHE A 306 -7.51 -22.38 11.96
N ASP A 307 -8.67 -23.02 11.83
CA ASP A 307 -9.37 -23.76 12.89
C ASP A 307 -9.50 -25.22 12.41
#